data_AF-A0A4U5VJK5-F1
#
_entry.id   AF-A0A4U5VJK5-F1
#
_cell.length_a   1.000
_cell.length_b   1.000
_cell.length_c   1.000
_cell.angle_alpha   90.00
_cell.angle_beta   90.00
_cell.angle_gamma   90.00
#
_symmetry.space_group_name_H-M   'P 1'
#
loop_
_entity.id
_entity.type
_entity.pdbx_description
1 polymer ?
#
loop_
_entity_poly.entity_id
_entity_poly.type
_entity_poly.pdbx_seq_one_letter_code
_entity_poly.pdbx_strand_id
1 'polypeptide(L)'
;MAPLLYLGFERAVSEAALRLTGGDVQSATQLLLDNQGVLSPELLSMSPPSTSSSAAPSSEEPSTSSNSAADDELVNEVLEDISRHEEDYLDLTLEEESELIATMKTYLNRGPTHTV
;
A
#
# COMPACT_ATOMS: atom_id res chain seq x y z
N MET A 1 -15.75 -10.53 -2.06
CA MET A 1 -15.13 -9.27 -2.54
C MET A 1 -13.73 -9.22 -1.96
N ALA A 2 -12.66 -9.20 -2.76
CA ALA A 2 -11.28 -9.34 -2.27
C ALA A 2 -10.77 -8.02 -1.66
N PRO A 3 -10.51 -7.94 -0.33
CA PRO A 3 -10.03 -6.71 0.33
C PRO A 3 -8.64 -6.27 -0.14
N LEU A 4 -7.88 -7.18 -0.76
CA LEU A 4 -6.53 -6.94 -1.28
C LEU A 4 -6.51 -5.83 -2.35
N LEU A 5 -7.54 -5.76 -3.21
CA LEU A 5 -7.68 -4.70 -4.23
C LEU A 5 -7.99 -3.34 -3.61
N TYR A 6 -8.73 -3.31 -2.50
CA TYR A 6 -9.04 -2.08 -1.77
C TYR A 6 -7.81 -1.54 -1.04
N LEU A 7 -6.90 -2.44 -0.64
CA LEU A 7 -5.62 -2.11 -0.01
C LEU A 7 -4.54 -1.66 -1.01
N GLY A 8 -4.88 -1.56 -2.30
CA GLY A 8 -3.98 -1.09 -3.36
C GLY A 8 -3.08 -2.18 -3.95
N PHE A 9 -3.25 -3.45 -3.55
CA PHE A 9 -2.49 -4.55 -4.16
C PHE A 9 -3.03 -4.89 -5.54
N GLU A 10 -2.09 -5.11 -6.48
CA GLU A 10 -2.44 -5.47 -7.84
C GLU A 10 -3.17 -6.82 -7.88
N ARG A 11 -4.11 -6.96 -8.83
CA ARG A 11 -4.93 -8.16 -8.97
C ARG A 11 -4.10 -9.44 -9.09
N ALA A 12 -3.04 -9.41 -9.90
CA ALA A 12 -2.19 -10.56 -10.15
C ALA A 12 -1.47 -11.04 -8.87
N VAL A 13 -0.99 -10.08 -8.07
CA VAL A 13 -0.31 -10.32 -6.79
C VAL A 13 -1.30 -10.81 -5.73
N SER A 14 -2.50 -10.26 -5.70
CA SER A 14 -3.58 -10.67 -4.80
C SER A 14 -4.04 -12.11 -5.07
N GLU A 15 -4.20 -12.46 -6.35
CA GLU A 15 -4.58 -13.81 -6.77
C GLU A 15 -3.48 -14.82 -6.45
N ALA A 16 -2.22 -14.44 -6.66
CA ALA A 16 -1.07 -15.25 -6.27
C ALA A 16 -1.00 -15.50 -4.76
N ALA A 17 -1.19 -14.46 -3.94
CA ALA A 17 -1.20 -14.60 -2.49
C ALA A 17 -2.32 -15.53 -2.04
N LEU A 18 -3.54 -15.35 -2.56
CA LEU A 18 -4.67 -16.23 -2.26
C LEU A 18 -4.42 -17.68 -2.69
N ARG A 19 -3.75 -17.91 -3.82
CA ARG A 19 -3.35 -19.26 -4.22
C ARG A 19 -2.36 -19.88 -3.25
N LEU A 20 -1.41 -19.09 -2.74
CA LEU A 20 -0.40 -19.56 -1.79
C LEU A 20 -0.97 -19.82 -0.39
N THR A 21 -1.98 -19.04 0.02
CA THR A 21 -2.63 -19.15 1.33
C THR A 21 -3.91 -20.01 1.30
N GLY A 22 -4.18 -20.72 0.21
CA GLY A 22 -5.32 -21.63 0.10
C GLY A 22 -6.69 -20.94 0.06
N GLY A 23 -6.73 -19.68 -0.38
CA GLY A 23 -7.93 -18.86 -0.47
C GLY A 23 -8.23 -18.08 0.80
N ASP A 24 -7.38 -18.18 1.83
CA ASP A 24 -7.53 -17.36 3.02
C ASP A 24 -7.07 -15.92 2.78
N VAL A 25 -8.01 -15.01 2.97
CA VAL A 25 -7.87 -13.59 2.70
C VAL A 25 -7.01 -12.90 3.75
N GLN A 26 -7.12 -13.29 5.02
CA GLN A 26 -6.32 -12.68 6.08
C GLN A 26 -4.85 -13.06 5.94
N SER A 27 -4.56 -14.35 5.77
CA SER A 27 -3.19 -14.82 5.52
C SER A 27 -2.62 -14.25 4.22
N ALA A 28 -3.43 -14.12 3.15
CA ALA A 28 -2.96 -13.50 1.91
C ALA A 28 -2.59 -12.03 2.13
N THR A 29 -3.39 -11.31 2.91
CA THR A 29 -3.11 -9.90 3.24
C THR A 29 -1.84 -9.77 4.07
N GLN A 30 -1.69 -10.59 5.12
CA GLN A 30 -0.49 -10.59 5.94
C GLN A 30 0.76 -10.91 5.12
N LEU A 31 0.68 -11.93 4.26
CA LEU A 31 1.78 -12.34 3.39
C LEU A 31 2.16 -11.23 2.40
N LEU A 32 1.20 -10.46 1.89
CA LEU A 32 1.50 -9.30 1.06
C LEU A 32 2.11 -8.14 1.85
N LEU A 33 1.64 -7.88 3.08
CA LEU A 33 2.22 -6.85 3.95
C LEU A 33 3.68 -7.18 4.31
N ASP A 34 3.95 -8.42 4.70
CA ASP A 34 5.30 -8.88 5.07
C ASP A 34 6.28 -8.81 3.89
N ASN A 35 5.78 -9.03 2.66
CA ASN A 35 6.58 -8.99 1.42
C ASN A 35 6.46 -7.64 0.67
N GLN A 36 5.89 -6.61 1.29
CA GLN A 36 5.68 -5.27 0.69
C GLN A 36 4.98 -5.31 -0.69
N GLY A 37 4.09 -6.27 -0.91
CA GLY A 37 3.38 -6.46 -2.18
C GLY A 37 4.21 -7.06 -3.30
N VAL A 38 5.44 -7.53 -3.04
CA VAL A 38 6.33 -8.13 -4.05
C VAL A 38 6.46 -9.63 -3.80
N LEU A 39 5.73 -10.44 -4.57
CA LEU A 39 5.85 -11.89 -4.54
C LEU A 39 6.85 -12.34 -5.61
N SER A 40 7.92 -12.99 -5.17
CA SER A 40 8.95 -13.49 -6.08
C SER A 40 8.36 -14.54 -7.04
N PRO A 41 8.76 -14.53 -8.33
CA PRO A 41 8.24 -15.45 -9.33
C PRO A 41 8.52 -16.93 -9.02
N GLU A 42 9.48 -17.22 -8.14
CA GLU A 42 9.77 -18.56 -7.64
C GLU A 42 8.61 -19.15 -6.80
N LEU A 43 7.88 -18.32 -6.04
CA LEU A 43 6.66 -18.73 -5.31
C LEU A 43 5.45 -18.86 -6.25
N LEU A 44 5.44 -18.11 -7.35
CA LEU A 44 4.39 -18.14 -8.39
C LEU A 44 4.52 -19.34 -9.34
N SER A 45 5.70 -19.97 -9.37
CA SER A 45 6.01 -21.11 -10.23
C SER A 45 5.47 -22.45 -9.70
N MET A 46 4.83 -22.49 -8.53
CA MET A 46 4.08 -23.68 -8.09
C MET A 46 2.82 -23.82 -8.96
N SER A 47 2.98 -24.53 -10.07
CA SER A 47 1.90 -25.03 -10.93
C SER A 47 1.06 -26.10 -10.19
N PRO A 48 -0.20 -26.33 -10.60
CA PRO A 48 -1.26 -26.80 -9.71
C PRO A 48 -1.27 -28.32 -9.54
N PRO A 49 -1.66 -28.86 -8.36
CA PRO A 49 -2.28 -30.17 -8.33
C PRO A 49 -3.78 -30.01 -8.66
N SER A 50 -4.20 -30.58 -9.78
CA SER A 50 -5.60 -30.93 -10.00
C SER A 50 -6.01 -31.99 -8.97
N THR A 51 -7.08 -31.80 -8.19
CA THR A 51 -8.15 -32.80 -7.87
C THR A 51 -9.07 -32.37 -6.70
N SER A 52 -10.37 -32.57 -6.94
CA SER A 52 -11.52 -32.79 -6.05
C SER A 52 -11.49 -32.57 -4.52
N SER A 53 -12.57 -31.90 -4.07
CA SER A 53 -13.46 -32.19 -2.93
C SER A 53 -12.87 -32.68 -1.60
N SER A 54 -13.16 -31.93 -0.51
CA SER A 54 -14.02 -32.39 0.60
C SER A 54 -13.73 -31.65 1.92
N ALA A 55 -14.82 -31.26 2.58
CA ALA A 55 -15.01 -31.10 4.03
C ALA A 55 -14.36 -29.90 4.74
N ALA A 56 -15.23 -28.97 5.17
CA ALA A 56 -15.11 -28.26 6.44
C ALA A 56 -15.21 -29.27 7.60
N PRO A 57 -14.64 -28.95 8.78
CA PRO A 57 -15.49 -28.29 9.78
C PRO A 57 -14.80 -27.19 10.60
N SER A 58 -15.60 -26.19 10.95
CA SER A 58 -15.67 -25.49 12.24
C SER A 58 -14.41 -25.48 13.13
N SER A 59 -13.93 -24.29 13.50
CA SER A 59 -14.23 -23.67 14.80
C SER A 59 -13.15 -22.66 15.21
N GLU A 60 -13.61 -21.61 15.89
CA GLU A 60 -12.87 -20.71 16.80
C GLU A 60 -12.14 -19.52 16.17
N GLU A 61 -12.90 -18.41 16.10
CA GLU A 61 -12.39 -17.05 15.95
C GLU A 61 -11.50 -16.65 17.14
N PRO A 62 -10.47 -15.82 16.90
CA PRO A 62 -10.26 -14.65 17.72
C PRO A 62 -10.83 -13.46 16.93
N SER A 63 -12.09 -13.13 17.24
CA SER A 63 -12.64 -11.82 16.93
C SER A 63 -11.78 -10.76 17.62
N THR A 64 -10.73 -10.26 16.96
CA THR A 64 -10.08 -8.99 17.31
C THR A 64 -10.72 -7.86 16.53
N SER A 65 -12.05 -7.86 16.42
CA SER A 65 -12.83 -6.66 16.11
C SER A 65 -13.19 -5.99 17.42
N SER A 66 -12.19 -5.41 18.08
CA SER A 66 -12.43 -4.33 19.02
C SER A 66 -12.15 -3.04 18.27
N ASN A 67 -13.08 -2.62 17.41
CA ASN A 67 -13.30 -1.19 17.16
C ASN A 67 -13.84 -0.63 18.48
N SER A 68 -12.94 -0.49 19.45
CA SER A 68 -13.27 0.14 20.70
C SER A 68 -13.35 1.64 20.40
N ALA A 69 -14.38 2.31 20.92
CA ALA A 69 -14.51 3.76 20.76
C ALA A 69 -13.24 4.52 21.22
N ALA A 70 -12.41 3.90 22.06
CA ALA A 70 -11.12 4.44 22.48
C ALA A 70 -10.09 4.53 21.35
N ASP A 71 -10.09 3.60 20.37
CA ASP A 71 -9.21 3.68 19.21
C ASP A 71 -9.68 4.80 18.26
N ASP A 72 -11.00 4.97 18.12
CA ASP A 72 -11.59 6.07 17.35
C ASP A 72 -11.28 7.44 17.99
N GLU A 73 -11.26 7.54 19.33
CA GLU A 73 -10.84 8.73 20.07
C GLU A 73 -9.36 9.05 19.84
N LEU A 74 -8.49 8.04 19.87
CA LEU A 74 -7.05 8.17 19.61
C LEU A 74 -6.74 8.64 18.18
N VAL A 75 -7.40 8.07 17.17
CA VAL A 75 -7.20 8.53 15.78
C VAL A 75 -7.75 9.93 15.58
N ASN A 76 -8.85 10.28 16.25
CA ASN A 76 -9.44 11.60 16.15
C ASN A 76 -8.56 12.69 16.80
N GLU A 77 -7.90 12.40 17.93
CA GLU A 77 -6.87 13.26 18.54
C GLU A 77 -5.74 13.55 17.54
N VAL A 78 -5.20 12.52 16.89
CA VAL A 78 -4.10 12.67 15.92
C VAL A 78 -4.53 13.46 14.68
N LEU A 79 -5.78 13.28 14.22
CA LEU A 79 -6.32 14.03 13.09
C LEU A 79 -6.51 15.52 13.39
N GLU A 80 -6.64 15.93 14.65
CA GLU A 80 -6.71 17.33 15.06
C GLU A 80 -5.36 18.05 15.00
N ASP A 81 -4.26 17.31 15.21
CA ASP A 81 -2.89 17.82 15.11
C ASP A 81 -2.38 17.94 13.66
N ILE A 82 -3.04 17.27 12.70
CA ILE A 82 -2.71 17.41 11.28
C ILE A 82 -3.27 18.73 10.77
N SER A 83 -2.40 19.57 10.23
CA SER A 83 -2.80 20.84 9.60
C SER A 83 -3.80 20.57 8.46
N ARG A 84 -5.01 21.14 8.58
CA ARG A 84 -6.09 21.01 7.59
C ARG A 84 -5.90 21.90 6.35
N HIS A 85 -4.83 22.68 6.31
CA HIS A 85 -4.65 23.72 5.31
C HIS A 85 -4.11 23.09 4.03
N GLU A 86 -5.04 22.86 3.11
CA GLU A 86 -4.84 22.42 1.74
C GLU A 86 -4.21 23.50 0.83
N GLU A 87 -3.72 24.59 1.43
CA GLU A 87 -3.07 25.72 0.73
C GLU A 87 -1.53 25.57 0.65
N ASP A 88 -0.97 24.54 1.32
CA ASP A 88 0.47 24.20 1.26
C ASP A 88 0.77 23.10 0.24
N TYR A 89 -0.24 22.57 -0.46
CA TYR A 89 0.00 21.73 -1.62
C TYR A 89 0.51 22.63 -2.73
N LEU A 90 1.69 22.31 -3.23
CA LEU A 90 2.21 22.93 -4.43
C LEU A 90 1.25 22.54 -5.58
N ASP A 91 0.26 23.38 -5.87
CA ASP A 91 -0.73 23.22 -6.96
C ASP A 91 -0.08 23.40 -8.34
N LEU A 92 1.12 22.86 -8.52
CA LEU A 92 1.81 22.85 -9.78
C LEU A 92 1.40 21.60 -10.53
N THR A 93 1.02 21.81 -11.78
CA THR A 93 0.97 20.72 -12.73
C THR A 93 2.38 20.13 -12.92
N LEU A 94 2.47 18.86 -13.34
CA LEU A 94 3.77 18.24 -13.68
C LEU A 94 4.57 19.07 -14.70
N GLU A 95 3.88 19.83 -15.55
CA GLU A 95 4.50 20.73 -16.53
C GLU A 95 5.16 21.92 -15.82
N GLU A 96 4.46 22.61 -14.92
CA GLU A 96 5.02 23.72 -14.14
C GLU A 96 6.16 23.29 -13.20
N GLU A 97 6.07 22.11 -12.58
CA GLU A 97 7.17 21.53 -11.79
C GLU A 97 8.42 21.35 -12.66
N SER A 98 8.24 20.88 -13.91
CA SER A 98 9.36 20.64 -14.83
C SER A 98 10.08 21.94 -15.22
N GLU A 99 9.33 23.03 -15.41
CA GLU A 99 9.87 24.35 -15.71
C GLU A 99 10.64 24.92 -14.51
N LEU A 100 10.10 24.75 -13.30
CA LEU A 100 10.76 25.15 -12.06
C LEU A 100 12.09 24.41 -11.87
N ILE A 101 12.10 23.08 -12.04
CA ILE A 101 13.32 22.25 -11.96
C ILE A 101 14.34 22.69 -13.02
N ALA A 102 13.91 22.94 -14.26
CA ALA A 102 14.80 23.40 -15.32
C ALA A 102 15.47 24.72 -14.94
N THR A 103 14.69 25.67 -14.42
CA THR A 103 15.18 26.97 -13.95
C THR A 103 16.20 26.81 -12.82
N MET A 104 15.90 26.01 -11.80
CA MET A 104 16.85 25.75 -10.70
C MET A 104 18.15 25.08 -11.20
N LYS A 105 18.05 24.13 -12.13
CA LYS A 105 19.22 23.52 -12.77
C LYS A 105 20.05 24.53 -13.55
N THR A 106 19.43 25.52 -14.21
CA THR A 106 20.20 26.58 -14.86
C THR A 106 20.99 27.41 -13.86
N TYR A 107 20.42 27.72 -12.68
CA TYR A 107 21.14 28.44 -11.64
C TYR A 107 22.30 27.64 -11.05
N LEU A 108 22.11 26.33 -10.84
CA LEU A 108 23.17 25.43 -10.37
C LEU A 108 24.28 25.26 -11.42
N ASN A 109 23.91 25.11 -12.68
CA ASN A 109 24.88 24.99 -13.79
C ASN A 109 25.59 26.30 -14.10
N ARG A 110 25.00 27.45 -13.75
CA ARG A 110 25.62 28.76 -13.94
C ARG A 110 26.77 29.02 -12.95
N GLY A 111 26.92 28.18 -11.92
CA GLY A 111 27.99 28.30 -10.93
C GLY A 111 27.95 29.63 -10.17
N PRO A 112 28.74 29.78 -9.08
CA PRO A 112 28.78 31.04 -8.35
C PRO A 112 29.44 32.09 -9.23
N THR A 113 28.67 33.02 -9.81
CA THR A 113 29.21 34.34 -10.13
C THR A 113 29.39 35.12 -8.83
N HIS A 114 30.28 34.64 -7.97
CA HIS A 114 30.82 35.43 -6.86
C HIS A 114 31.93 36.29 -7.46
N THR A 115 31.53 37.38 -8.13
CA THR A 115 32.49 38.46 -8.41
C THR A 115 32.60 39.30 -7.15
N VAL A 116 33.85 39.49 -6.71
CA VAL A 116 34.31 40.34 -5.60
C VAL A 116 33.78 41.76 -5.72
#